data_AF-A0A8J7SRX0-F1
#
_entry.id   AF-A0A8J7SRX0-F1
#
_cell.length_a   1.000
_cell.length_b   1.000
_cell.length_c   1.000
_cell.angle_alpha   90.00
_cell.angle_beta   90.00
_cell.angle_gamma   90.00
#
_symmetry.space_group_name_H-M   'P 1'
#
loop_
_entity.id
_entity.type
_entity.pdbx_description
1 polymer ?
#
loop_
_entity_poly.entity_id
_entity_poly.type
_entity_poly.pdbx_seq_one_letter_code
_entity_poly.pdbx_strand_id
1 'polypeptide(L)'
;MAAQDYPPNAEPGKCYAKCMIPDEYENLTEEVLTKQAAQRLEILPAQFEDVEEQIEVKGASTRLEIIPAVYETVSERIEVKPASFRLEPVAAVYKDVESTMMVRPEEIKLIEVPAVYETVTEQIEVSPASTKWVKRKGDKNCLSQDPEDCLVWCLVEVPAQYETVTKTIMKTPPTTTETIIPAEYKTNKDRVVETPPTTRRVEIPAEYKNITKTVVVRPAETNTIEIPAEYKTVKKTVMVKTAETKTTEVPAQYRTVSNRRLVKAGGFSEWREVLCQNKINAVKVQEIQAALKAKGYNPGPIDNVMGNLTKTALVKFQKENGLPIGQLDFDTLKALGVSY
;
A
#
# COMPACT_ATOMS: atom_id res chain seq x y z
N MET A 1 -35.63 -40.89 7.41
CA MET A 1 -34.53 -41.11 6.44
C MET A 1 -33.38 -41.71 7.22
N ALA A 2 -33.09 -42.99 7.03
CA ALA A 2 -31.94 -43.63 7.66
C ALA A 2 -30.68 -42.91 7.17
N ALA A 3 -29.92 -42.29 8.08
CA ALA A 3 -28.64 -41.68 7.75
C ALA A 3 -27.78 -42.76 7.08
N GLN A 4 -27.27 -42.47 5.89
CA GLN A 4 -26.36 -43.36 5.19
C GLN A 4 -25.16 -43.63 6.10
N ASP A 5 -25.04 -44.86 6.59
CA ASP A 5 -24.04 -45.30 7.58
C ASP A 5 -22.68 -45.57 6.91
N TYR A 6 -22.25 -44.65 6.04
CA TYR A 6 -21.02 -44.74 5.26
C TYR A 6 -20.12 -43.54 5.54
N PRO A 7 -18.79 -43.72 5.51
CA PRO A 7 -17.85 -42.61 5.65
C PRO A 7 -18.08 -41.56 4.54
N PRO A 8 -18.27 -40.27 4.88
CA PRO A 8 -18.34 -39.21 3.90
C PRO A 8 -16.96 -39.06 3.22
N ASN A 9 -16.94 -38.87 1.90
CA ASN A 9 -15.71 -38.66 1.09
C ASN A 9 -14.66 -39.78 1.16
N ALA A 10 -15.08 -41.05 1.09
CA ALA A 10 -14.15 -42.16 1.02
C ALA A 10 -13.41 -42.22 -0.32
N GLU A 11 -12.09 -42.47 -0.29
CA GLU A 11 -11.30 -42.69 -1.51
C GLU A 11 -11.10 -44.19 -1.80
N PRO A 12 -10.97 -44.56 -3.09
CA PRO A 12 -10.68 -45.92 -3.52
C PRO A 12 -9.38 -46.48 -2.91
N GLY A 13 -9.43 -47.74 -2.45
CA GLY A 13 -8.26 -48.44 -1.89
C GLY A 13 -7.93 -48.13 -0.43
N LYS A 14 -8.68 -47.24 0.23
CA LYS A 14 -8.53 -46.88 1.64
C LYS A 14 -9.52 -47.62 2.56
N CYS A 15 -9.20 -47.71 3.85
CA CYS A 15 -10.04 -48.35 4.86
C CYS A 15 -10.49 -47.32 5.90
N TYR A 16 -11.74 -47.43 6.35
CA TYR A 16 -12.33 -46.47 7.29
C TYR A 16 -12.96 -47.22 8.46
N ALA A 17 -12.83 -46.67 9.67
CA ALA A 17 -13.47 -47.19 10.86
C ALA A 17 -13.99 -46.04 11.75
N LYS A 18 -15.05 -46.31 12.51
CA LYS A 18 -15.56 -45.39 13.52
C LYS A 18 -14.60 -45.35 14.71
N CYS A 19 -13.98 -44.20 14.94
CA CYS A 19 -13.06 -43.96 16.05
C CYS A 19 -13.71 -43.03 17.07
N MET A 20 -13.49 -43.27 18.36
CA MET A 20 -14.04 -42.41 19.43
C MET A 20 -13.15 -41.18 19.61
N ILE A 21 -13.73 -39.98 19.49
CA ILE A 21 -12.99 -38.72 19.62
C ILE A 21 -13.01 -38.26 21.08
N PRO A 22 -11.85 -37.98 21.70
CA PRO A 22 -11.79 -37.45 23.07
C PRO A 22 -12.10 -35.95 23.14
N ASP A 23 -12.35 -35.46 24.35
CA ASP A 23 -12.56 -34.02 24.64
C ASP A 23 -11.30 -33.19 24.31
N GLU A 24 -11.50 -32.05 23.66
CA GLU A 24 -10.44 -31.09 23.34
C GLU A 24 -10.49 -29.89 24.29
N TYR A 25 -9.34 -29.55 24.90
CA TYR A 25 -9.23 -28.45 25.86
C TYR A 25 -8.15 -27.46 25.43
N GLU A 26 -8.39 -26.18 25.68
CA GLU A 26 -7.44 -25.08 25.44
C GLU A 26 -7.18 -24.31 26.75
N ASN A 27 -5.96 -23.81 26.92
CA ASN A 27 -5.59 -22.96 28.04
C ASN A 27 -5.76 -21.50 27.63
N LEU A 28 -6.73 -20.81 28.25
CA LEU A 28 -6.93 -19.38 28.06
C LEU A 28 -6.18 -18.62 29.15
N THR A 29 -5.37 -17.66 28.72
CA THR A 29 -4.67 -16.73 29.62
C THR A 29 -5.39 -15.40 29.60
N GLU A 30 -5.94 -15.00 30.74
CA GLU A 30 -6.62 -13.71 30.92
C GLU A 30 -5.77 -12.80 31.80
N GLU A 31 -5.52 -11.57 31.35
CA GLU A 31 -4.80 -10.56 32.12
C GLU A 31 -5.78 -9.77 32.99
N VAL A 32 -5.80 -10.09 34.28
CA VAL A 32 -6.67 -9.39 35.24
C VAL A 32 -5.95 -8.15 35.75
N LEU A 33 -6.60 -6.99 35.60
CA LEU A 33 -6.14 -5.70 36.10
C LEU A 33 -6.01 -5.75 37.63
N THR A 34 -4.79 -5.64 38.14
CA THR A 34 -4.52 -5.66 39.60
C THR A 34 -4.42 -4.26 40.18
N LYS A 35 -3.97 -3.28 39.39
CA LYS A 35 -3.96 -1.86 39.76
C LYS A 35 -4.28 -0.99 38.55
N GLN A 36 -5.22 -0.05 38.74
CA GLN A 36 -5.60 0.92 37.72
C GLN A 36 -4.45 1.89 37.44
N ALA A 37 -4.39 2.40 36.20
CA ALA A 37 -3.46 3.47 35.85
C ALA A 37 -3.78 4.74 36.64
N ALA A 38 -2.75 5.43 37.11
CA ALA A 38 -2.89 6.64 37.92
C ALA A 38 -2.04 7.77 37.34
N GLN A 39 -2.49 9.00 37.54
CA GLN A 39 -1.78 10.19 37.13
C GLN A 39 -1.09 10.82 38.33
N ARG A 40 0.23 11.04 38.21
CA ARG A 40 1.01 11.79 39.20
C ARG A 40 1.22 13.21 38.68
N LEU A 41 0.69 14.18 39.40
CA LEU A 41 0.82 15.62 39.09
C LEU A 41 2.04 16.17 39.84
N GLU A 42 2.98 16.74 39.10
CA GLU A 42 4.11 17.50 39.65
C GLU A 42 3.94 18.98 39.31
N ILE A 43 3.91 19.86 40.32
CA ILE A 43 3.71 21.29 40.14
C ILE A 43 5.08 21.95 39.91
N LEU A 44 5.29 22.51 38.72
CA LEU A 44 6.47 23.33 38.42
C LEU A 44 6.18 24.78 38.83
N PRO A 45 7.03 25.42 39.66
CA PRO A 45 6.79 26.78 40.13
C PRO A 45 6.91 27.81 39.00
N ALA A 46 6.19 28.94 39.13
CA ALA A 46 6.27 30.06 38.20
C ALA A 46 7.66 30.70 38.20
N GLN A 47 8.11 31.18 37.04
CA GLN A 47 9.40 31.86 36.87
C GLN A 47 9.19 33.38 36.72
N PHE A 48 10.03 34.15 37.38
CA PHE A 48 10.00 35.61 37.40
C PHE A 48 11.34 36.16 36.88
N GLU A 49 11.28 37.23 36.08
CA GLU A 49 12.46 37.91 35.55
C GLU A 49 12.31 39.41 35.77
N ASP A 50 13.42 40.08 36.11
CA ASP A 50 13.47 41.52 36.26
C ASP A 50 13.73 42.17 34.90
N VAL A 51 12.73 42.88 34.38
CA VAL A 51 12.82 43.59 33.11
C VAL A 51 13.08 45.07 33.37
N GLU A 52 14.05 45.62 32.65
CA GLU A 52 14.44 47.02 32.71
C GLU A 52 13.60 47.86 31.75
N GLU A 53 12.78 48.78 32.29
CA GLU A 53 11.93 49.70 31.52
C GLU A 53 12.52 51.12 31.61
N GLN A 54 12.85 51.73 30.47
CA GLN A 54 13.36 53.11 30.42
C GLN A 54 12.20 54.10 30.35
N ILE A 55 12.10 54.95 31.36
CA ILE A 55 11.08 56.00 31.45
C ILE A 55 11.75 57.34 31.14
N GLU A 56 11.15 58.10 30.23
CA GLU A 56 11.58 59.45 29.84
C GLU A 56 11.33 60.43 30.99
N VAL A 57 12.40 61.01 31.51
CA VAL A 57 12.33 61.97 32.63
C VAL A 57 12.22 63.40 32.11
N LYS A 58 12.78 63.66 30.90
CA LYS A 58 12.78 64.97 30.27
C LYS A 58 12.87 64.83 28.75
N GLY A 59 11.93 65.43 28.03
CA GLY A 59 11.85 65.32 26.57
C GLY A 59 12.85 66.16 25.80
N ALA A 60 13.10 65.74 24.56
CA ALA A 60 14.04 66.38 23.66
C ALA A 60 13.58 67.81 23.32
N SER A 61 14.54 68.73 23.21
CA SER A 61 14.27 70.14 22.88
C SER A 61 15.22 70.65 21.80
N THR A 62 14.82 71.72 21.13
CA THR A 62 15.47 72.17 19.90
C THR A 62 15.88 73.64 19.99
N ARG A 63 17.11 73.97 19.56
CA ARG A 63 17.61 75.35 19.46
C ARG A 63 18.03 75.67 18.01
N LEU A 64 17.56 76.82 17.51
CA LEU A 64 17.81 77.29 16.14
C LEU A 64 18.92 78.35 16.10
N GLU A 65 19.88 78.20 15.18
CA GLU A 65 20.89 79.21 14.82
C GLU A 65 20.70 79.67 13.37
N ILE A 66 20.68 80.97 13.09
CA ILE A 66 20.33 81.53 11.77
C ILE A 66 21.59 81.95 11.00
N ILE A 67 21.76 81.44 9.78
CA ILE A 67 22.84 81.75 8.83
C ILE A 67 22.31 82.68 7.72
N PRO A 68 22.94 83.83 7.43
CA PRO A 68 22.43 84.80 6.45
C PRO A 68 22.63 84.39 4.97
N ALA A 69 21.82 84.97 4.09
CA ALA A 69 21.77 84.67 2.66
C ALA A 69 22.93 85.28 1.84
N VAL A 70 23.34 84.61 0.76
CA VAL A 70 24.45 84.99 -0.15
C VAL A 70 23.92 85.21 -1.58
N TYR A 71 24.38 86.27 -2.27
CA TYR A 71 23.92 86.68 -3.60
C TYR A 71 25.04 86.62 -4.66
N GLU A 72 24.70 86.32 -5.91
CA GLU A 72 25.60 86.34 -7.07
C GLU A 72 24.88 86.87 -8.32
N THR A 73 25.63 87.44 -9.26
CA THR A 73 25.11 87.93 -10.55
C THR A 73 25.34 86.91 -11.66
N VAL A 74 24.28 86.47 -12.32
CA VAL A 74 24.33 85.45 -13.38
C VAL A 74 23.79 86.01 -14.70
N SER A 75 24.47 85.71 -15.81
CA SER A 75 24.01 86.04 -17.17
C SER A 75 23.18 84.90 -17.76
N GLU A 76 21.94 85.19 -18.18
CA GLU A 76 20.98 84.25 -18.74
C GLU A 76 20.79 84.49 -20.25
N ARG A 77 20.88 83.43 -21.06
CA ARG A 77 20.75 83.48 -22.52
C ARG A 77 19.31 83.15 -22.93
N ILE A 78 18.54 84.16 -23.34
CA ILE A 78 17.13 84.04 -23.72
C ILE A 78 16.98 83.77 -25.23
N GLU A 79 16.11 82.82 -25.56
CA GLU A 79 15.75 82.40 -26.91
C GLU A 79 14.87 83.46 -27.58
N VAL A 80 15.35 84.04 -28.67
CA VAL A 80 14.63 85.10 -29.40
C VAL A 80 13.75 84.48 -30.49
N LYS A 81 14.14 83.32 -31.02
CA LYS A 81 13.39 82.61 -32.06
C LYS A 81 13.52 81.09 -31.90
N PRO A 82 12.38 80.36 -31.81
CA PRO A 82 12.41 78.94 -31.54
C PRO A 82 12.89 78.11 -32.73
N ALA A 83 13.58 77.01 -32.43
CA ALA A 83 13.99 76.03 -33.42
C ALA A 83 12.76 75.45 -34.14
N SER A 84 12.85 75.33 -35.46
CA SER A 84 11.77 74.79 -36.30
C SER A 84 12.27 73.62 -37.12
N PHE A 85 11.37 72.85 -37.72
CA PHE A 85 11.76 71.69 -38.53
C PHE A 85 10.95 71.59 -39.82
N ARG A 86 11.55 70.96 -40.83
CA ARG A 86 10.87 70.60 -42.09
C ARG A 86 10.90 69.07 -42.27
N LEU A 87 9.81 68.52 -42.79
CA LEU A 87 9.64 67.10 -43.06
C LEU A 87 9.93 66.78 -44.53
N GLU A 88 10.78 65.79 -44.80
CA GLU A 88 11.08 65.24 -46.13
C GLU A 88 10.49 63.83 -46.27
N PRO A 89 9.68 63.52 -47.29
CA PRO A 89 9.08 62.20 -47.45
C PRO A 89 10.07 61.17 -48.02
N VAL A 90 10.16 60.00 -47.37
CA VAL A 90 10.92 58.81 -47.81
C VAL A 90 9.92 57.75 -48.30
N ALA A 91 10.10 57.27 -49.53
CA ALA A 91 9.18 56.35 -50.20
C ALA A 91 9.25 54.91 -49.66
N ALA A 92 8.15 54.17 -49.80
CA ALA A 92 8.02 52.78 -49.33
C ALA A 92 8.85 51.79 -50.16
N VAL A 93 9.38 50.75 -49.51
CA VAL A 93 10.13 49.65 -50.15
C VAL A 93 9.27 48.38 -50.15
N TYR A 94 9.22 47.69 -51.30
CA TYR A 94 8.44 46.47 -51.52
C TYR A 94 9.35 45.27 -51.73
N LYS A 95 8.93 44.10 -51.26
CA LYS A 95 9.63 42.82 -51.45
C LYS A 95 8.64 41.73 -51.86
N ASP A 96 9.09 40.84 -52.73
CA ASP A 96 8.30 39.69 -53.19
C ASP A 96 8.45 38.54 -52.19
N VAL A 97 7.32 38.01 -51.71
CA VAL A 97 7.26 36.90 -50.76
C VAL A 97 6.54 35.73 -51.43
N GLU A 98 7.16 34.56 -51.41
CA GLU A 98 6.58 33.33 -51.95
C GLU A 98 5.80 32.60 -50.84
N SER A 99 4.53 32.30 -51.08
CA SER A 99 3.70 31.51 -50.16
C SER A 99 3.26 30.20 -50.82
N THR A 100 3.51 29.07 -50.15
CA THR A 100 3.05 27.74 -50.57
C THR A 100 1.64 27.50 -50.01
N MET A 101 0.65 27.26 -50.87
CA MET A 101 -0.70 26.86 -50.49
C MET A 101 -0.92 25.38 -50.82
N MET A 102 -1.44 24.62 -49.85
CA MET A 102 -1.81 23.21 -50.02
C MET A 102 -3.05 23.12 -50.92
N VAL A 103 -2.92 22.50 -52.09
CA VAL A 103 -3.98 22.41 -53.11
C VAL A 103 -4.83 21.16 -52.91
N ARG A 104 -4.22 20.07 -52.46
CA ARG A 104 -4.91 18.83 -52.14
C ARG A 104 -4.34 18.23 -50.85
N PRO A 105 -5.16 18.01 -49.81
CA PRO A 105 -4.72 17.39 -48.56
C PRO A 105 -4.38 15.90 -48.76
N GLU A 106 -3.68 15.31 -47.80
CA GLU A 106 -3.32 13.89 -47.82
C GLU A 106 -4.56 12.98 -47.78
N GLU A 107 -4.56 11.92 -48.59
CA GLU A 107 -5.64 10.93 -48.66
C GLU A 107 -5.13 9.57 -48.19
N ILE A 108 -5.92 8.91 -47.32
CA ILE A 108 -5.60 7.59 -46.77
C ILE A 108 -6.40 6.54 -47.54
N LYS A 109 -5.71 5.59 -48.19
CA LYS A 109 -6.34 4.44 -48.84
C LYS A 109 -6.20 3.20 -47.96
N LEU A 110 -7.35 2.65 -47.56
CA LEU A 110 -7.48 1.46 -46.73
C LEU A 110 -7.44 0.18 -47.60
N ILE A 111 -6.53 -0.74 -47.30
CA ILE A 111 -6.41 -2.06 -47.96
C ILE A 111 -6.77 -3.14 -46.94
N GLU A 112 -7.83 -3.91 -47.22
CA GLU A 112 -8.32 -4.98 -46.34
C GLU A 112 -7.53 -6.28 -46.55
N VAL A 113 -6.94 -6.81 -45.48
CA VAL A 113 -6.29 -8.13 -45.45
C VAL A 113 -7.28 -9.16 -44.86
N PRO A 114 -7.61 -10.25 -45.58
CA PRO A 114 -8.61 -11.22 -45.12
C PRO A 114 -8.10 -12.08 -43.95
N ALA A 115 -9.05 -12.57 -43.14
CA ALA A 115 -8.76 -13.38 -41.96
C ALA A 115 -8.19 -14.77 -42.31
N VAL A 116 -7.22 -15.24 -41.51
CA VAL A 116 -6.62 -16.58 -41.66
C VAL A 116 -7.21 -17.54 -40.63
N TYR A 117 -7.66 -18.71 -41.08
CA TYR A 117 -8.26 -19.76 -40.24
C TYR A 117 -7.34 -20.97 -40.10
N GLU A 118 -7.35 -21.61 -38.93
CA GLU A 118 -6.59 -22.83 -38.60
C GLU A 118 -7.51 -23.84 -37.91
N THR A 119 -7.37 -25.13 -38.24
CA THR A 119 -8.12 -26.22 -37.62
C THR A 119 -7.35 -26.82 -36.45
N VAL A 120 -7.92 -26.78 -35.26
CA VAL A 120 -7.34 -27.35 -34.03
C VAL A 120 -8.19 -28.53 -33.56
N THR A 121 -7.55 -29.63 -33.18
CA THR A 121 -8.18 -30.83 -32.61
C THR A 121 -8.07 -30.79 -31.08
N GLU A 122 -9.20 -30.94 -30.39
CA GLU A 122 -9.29 -30.96 -28.92
C GLU A 122 -9.96 -32.27 -28.47
N GLN A 123 -9.40 -32.94 -27.46
CA GLN A 123 -10.02 -34.13 -26.86
C GLN A 123 -10.92 -33.71 -25.70
N ILE A 124 -12.22 -33.97 -25.83
CA ILE A 124 -13.26 -33.61 -24.87
C ILE A 124 -13.68 -34.87 -24.11
N GLU A 125 -13.73 -34.77 -22.79
CA GLU A 125 -14.19 -35.82 -21.87
C GLU A 125 -15.71 -36.01 -22.00
N VAL A 126 -16.14 -37.17 -22.50
CA VAL A 126 -17.57 -37.50 -22.69
C VAL A 126 -18.19 -38.16 -21.46
N SER A 127 -17.37 -38.80 -20.62
CA SER A 127 -17.82 -39.29 -19.32
C SER A 127 -16.69 -39.29 -18.29
N PRO A 128 -16.90 -38.70 -17.10
CA PRO A 128 -15.89 -38.65 -16.06
C PRO A 128 -15.66 -40.00 -15.39
N ALA A 129 -14.46 -40.19 -14.86
CA ALA A 129 -14.14 -41.36 -14.05
C ALA A 129 -15.12 -41.44 -12.87
N SER A 130 -15.73 -42.60 -12.67
CA SER A 130 -16.80 -42.77 -11.66
C SER A 130 -16.50 -43.94 -10.73
N THR A 131 -17.03 -43.88 -9.51
CA THR A 131 -16.68 -44.82 -8.45
C THR A 131 -17.86 -45.69 -8.02
N LYS A 132 -17.65 -46.99 -7.82
CA LYS A 132 -18.69 -47.97 -7.42
C LYS A 132 -18.30 -48.72 -6.14
N TRP A 133 -19.23 -48.77 -5.18
CA TRP A 133 -19.04 -49.46 -3.89
C TRP A 133 -19.20 -50.98 -4.02
N VAL A 134 -18.24 -51.74 -3.50
CA VAL A 134 -18.25 -53.21 -3.41
C VAL A 134 -18.10 -53.63 -1.94
N LYS A 135 -19.08 -54.40 -1.45
CA LYS A 135 -19.13 -54.89 -0.06
C LYS A 135 -18.28 -56.15 0.10
N ARG A 136 -17.30 -56.15 1.02
CA ARG A 136 -16.49 -57.34 1.36
C ARG A 136 -16.86 -57.89 2.75
N LYS A 137 -16.62 -59.17 3.00
CA LYS A 137 -16.92 -59.82 4.30
C LYS A 137 -15.94 -59.35 5.39
N GLY A 138 -16.46 -59.17 6.60
CA GLY A 138 -15.74 -58.65 7.78
C GLY A 138 -14.63 -59.56 8.32
N ASP A 139 -13.65 -58.93 8.97
CA ASP A 139 -12.36 -59.48 9.39
C ASP A 139 -12.41 -60.25 10.73
N LYS A 140 -11.51 -61.22 10.92
CA LYS A 140 -11.35 -62.00 12.18
C LYS A 140 -10.71 -61.20 13.33
N ASN A 141 -10.17 -60.00 13.07
CA ASN A 141 -9.42 -59.20 14.05
C ASN A 141 -10.16 -57.92 14.48
N CYS A 142 -11.49 -57.92 14.37
CA CYS A 142 -12.36 -56.83 14.79
C CYS A 142 -12.22 -56.55 16.29
N LEU A 143 -12.08 -55.27 16.64
CA LEU A 143 -11.87 -54.78 18.01
C LEU A 143 -13.12 -54.18 18.66
N SER A 144 -14.22 -54.06 17.91
CA SER A 144 -15.54 -53.62 18.42
C SER A 144 -16.33 -54.82 18.95
N GLN A 145 -17.13 -54.60 19.99
CA GLN A 145 -17.97 -55.63 20.62
C GLN A 145 -19.26 -55.90 19.81
N ASP A 146 -19.63 -54.96 18.92
CA ASP A 146 -20.83 -55.01 18.09
C ASP A 146 -20.54 -55.57 16.66
N PRO A 147 -21.27 -56.60 16.19
CA PRO A 147 -21.01 -57.27 14.90
C PRO A 147 -21.23 -56.42 13.64
N GLU A 148 -21.94 -55.29 13.74
CA GLU A 148 -22.26 -54.43 12.59
C GLU A 148 -21.16 -53.41 12.26
N ASP A 149 -20.24 -53.13 13.20
CA ASP A 149 -19.07 -52.24 12.99
C ASP A 149 -17.96 -52.86 12.12
N CYS A 150 -18.15 -54.11 11.67
CA CYS A 150 -17.09 -54.93 11.10
C CYS A 150 -17.15 -55.05 9.55
N LEU A 151 -17.95 -54.21 8.90
CA LEU A 151 -18.21 -54.23 7.46
C LEU A 151 -17.32 -53.24 6.72
N VAL A 152 -16.36 -53.75 5.93
CA VAL A 152 -15.47 -52.91 5.11
C VAL A 152 -16.07 -52.71 3.71
N TRP A 153 -16.26 -51.45 3.34
CA TRP A 153 -16.73 -51.02 2.03
C TRP A 153 -15.54 -50.58 1.17
N CYS A 154 -15.39 -51.16 -0.02
CA CYS A 154 -14.34 -50.76 -0.97
C CYS A 154 -14.95 -50.02 -2.15
N LEU A 155 -14.50 -48.80 -2.40
CA LEU A 155 -14.84 -48.01 -3.58
C LEU A 155 -13.85 -48.37 -4.71
N VAL A 156 -14.34 -48.73 -5.91
CA VAL A 156 -13.51 -49.08 -7.09
C VAL A 156 -13.76 -48.07 -8.21
N GLU A 157 -12.71 -47.61 -8.89
CA GLU A 157 -12.75 -46.61 -9.97
C GLU A 157 -13.01 -47.22 -11.35
N VAL A 158 -13.89 -46.56 -12.13
CA VAL A 158 -14.13 -46.80 -13.56
C VAL A 158 -13.50 -45.63 -14.33
N PRO A 159 -12.59 -45.87 -15.31
CA PRO A 159 -11.83 -44.82 -15.98
C PRO A 159 -12.69 -43.97 -16.95
N ALA A 160 -12.28 -42.71 -17.15
CA ALA A 160 -12.94 -41.74 -18.03
C ALA A 160 -12.82 -42.10 -19.53
N GLN A 161 -13.79 -41.67 -20.34
CA GLN A 161 -13.79 -41.82 -21.80
C GLN A 161 -13.69 -40.44 -22.48
N TYR A 162 -12.92 -40.37 -23.57
CA TYR A 162 -12.61 -39.14 -24.32
C TYR A 162 -13.00 -39.27 -25.81
N GLU A 163 -13.56 -38.21 -26.39
CA GLU A 163 -13.82 -38.07 -27.83
C GLU A 163 -13.03 -36.88 -28.40
N THR A 164 -12.60 -36.94 -29.66
CA THR A 164 -11.81 -35.85 -30.28
C THR A 164 -12.69 -35.04 -31.22
N VAL A 165 -12.76 -33.72 -31.00
CA VAL A 165 -13.55 -32.79 -31.81
C VAL A 165 -12.63 -31.81 -32.54
N THR A 166 -12.86 -31.62 -33.83
CA THR A 166 -12.12 -30.65 -34.67
C THR A 166 -12.86 -29.31 -34.69
N LYS A 167 -12.17 -28.21 -34.37
CA LYS A 167 -12.73 -26.85 -34.42
C LYS A 167 -11.83 -25.94 -35.27
N THR A 168 -12.44 -25.26 -36.26
CA THR A 168 -11.74 -24.23 -37.04
C THR A 168 -11.80 -22.90 -36.28
N ILE A 169 -10.64 -22.37 -35.90
CA ILE A 169 -10.50 -21.09 -35.19
C ILE A 169 -9.85 -20.04 -36.10
N MET A 170 -10.27 -18.79 -35.94
CA MET A 170 -9.69 -17.65 -36.66
C MET A 170 -8.39 -17.25 -35.96
N LYS A 171 -7.25 -17.45 -36.63
CA LYS A 171 -5.92 -17.20 -36.07
C LYS A 171 -5.55 -15.72 -36.07
N THR A 172 -5.92 -15.01 -37.13
CA THR A 172 -5.71 -13.57 -37.26
C THR A 172 -6.98 -12.91 -37.81
N PRO A 173 -7.49 -11.86 -37.15
CA PRO A 173 -8.67 -11.13 -37.61
C PRO A 173 -8.34 -10.31 -38.88
N PRO A 174 -9.34 -9.97 -39.70
CA PRO A 174 -9.11 -9.15 -40.88
C PRO A 174 -8.59 -7.78 -40.42
N THR A 175 -7.48 -7.35 -41.01
CA THR A 175 -6.77 -6.13 -40.59
C THR A 175 -6.65 -5.19 -41.78
N THR A 176 -6.85 -3.91 -41.55
CA THR A 176 -6.77 -2.89 -42.59
C THR A 176 -5.44 -2.17 -42.48
N THR A 177 -4.72 -2.05 -43.60
CA THR A 177 -3.47 -1.29 -43.67
C THR A 177 -3.70 0.01 -44.43
N GLU A 178 -3.10 1.10 -43.93
CA GLU A 178 -3.26 2.44 -44.46
C GLU A 178 -2.07 2.82 -45.35
N THR A 179 -2.34 3.23 -46.58
CA THR A 179 -1.33 3.85 -47.46
C THR A 179 -1.66 5.33 -47.64
N ILE A 180 -0.72 6.20 -47.23
CA ILE A 180 -0.88 7.66 -47.26
C ILE A 180 -0.42 8.19 -48.62
N ILE A 181 -1.32 8.87 -49.33
CA ILE A 181 -1.00 9.60 -50.57
C ILE A 181 -0.58 11.02 -50.17
N PRO A 182 0.65 11.47 -50.51
CA PRO A 182 1.18 12.74 -50.01
C PRO A 182 0.45 13.96 -50.61
N ALA A 183 0.29 15.00 -49.81
CA ALA A 183 -0.36 16.25 -50.18
C ALA A 183 0.39 17.02 -51.29
N GLU A 184 -0.36 17.70 -52.16
CA GLU A 184 0.15 18.49 -53.28
C GLU A 184 0.11 19.99 -52.96
N TYR A 185 1.22 20.71 -53.18
CA TYR A 185 1.37 22.12 -52.86
C TYR A 185 1.64 22.97 -54.11
N LYS A 186 1.12 24.20 -54.14
CA LYS A 186 1.37 25.18 -55.21
C LYS A 186 1.82 26.51 -54.61
N THR A 187 2.82 27.14 -55.21
CA THR A 187 3.37 28.43 -54.76
C THR A 187 2.76 29.60 -55.51
N ASN A 188 2.51 30.70 -54.80
CA ASN A 188 2.14 32.00 -55.38
C ASN A 188 3.08 33.10 -54.87
N LYS A 189 3.31 34.14 -55.69
CA LYS A 189 4.21 35.27 -55.36
C LYS A 189 3.39 36.52 -55.12
N ASP A 190 3.44 37.05 -53.89
CA ASP A 190 2.78 38.31 -53.52
C ASP A 190 3.82 39.39 -53.20
N ARG A 191 3.60 40.60 -53.71
CA ARG A 191 4.48 41.76 -53.48
C ARG A 191 3.97 42.57 -52.30
N VAL A 192 4.66 42.48 -51.16
CA VAL A 192 4.23 43.07 -49.89
C VAL A 192 5.10 44.29 -49.55
N VAL A 193 4.48 45.32 -48.95
CA VAL A 193 5.18 46.50 -48.43
C VAL A 193 6.04 46.07 -47.24
N GLU A 194 7.36 46.10 -47.40
CA GLU A 194 8.30 45.72 -46.34
C GLU A 194 8.52 46.89 -45.37
N THR A 195 8.57 48.13 -45.89
CA THR A 195 8.63 49.35 -45.06
C THR A 195 7.67 50.42 -45.61
N PRO A 196 6.77 50.98 -44.76
CA PRO A 196 5.84 52.03 -45.18
C PRO A 196 6.56 53.37 -45.39
N PRO A 197 5.98 54.33 -46.13
CA PRO A 197 6.63 55.61 -46.36
C PRO A 197 6.71 56.39 -45.03
N THR A 198 7.88 56.95 -44.73
CA THR A 198 8.15 57.69 -43.48
C THR A 198 8.68 59.08 -43.78
N THR A 199 8.53 60.03 -42.86
CA THR A 199 9.05 61.39 -43.03
C THR A 199 10.31 61.59 -42.20
N ARG A 200 11.35 62.17 -42.82
CA ARG A 200 12.60 62.55 -42.16
C ARG A 200 12.52 64.01 -41.73
N ARG A 201 12.72 64.26 -40.44
CA ARG A 201 12.67 65.60 -39.82
C ARG A 201 14.07 66.23 -39.83
N VAL A 202 14.21 67.37 -40.50
CA VAL A 202 15.45 68.18 -40.52
C VAL A 202 15.25 69.41 -39.65
N GLU A 203 16.11 69.59 -38.65
CA GLU A 203 15.99 70.62 -37.61
C GLU A 203 16.79 71.88 -37.94
N ILE A 204 16.19 73.05 -37.73
CA ILE A 204 16.77 74.39 -37.91
C ILE A 204 16.96 74.99 -36.51
N PRO A 205 18.21 75.28 -36.07
CA PRO A 205 18.50 75.64 -34.69
C PRO A 205 17.99 77.05 -34.31
N ALA A 206 17.71 77.21 -33.01
CA ALA A 206 17.21 78.45 -32.41
C ALA A 206 18.28 79.53 -32.23
N GLU A 207 17.84 80.78 -32.13
CA GLU A 207 18.70 81.97 -32.01
C GLU A 207 18.53 82.64 -30.63
N TYR A 208 19.63 83.05 -29.98
CA TYR A 208 19.65 83.42 -28.55
C TYR A 208 20.45 84.70 -28.21
N LYS A 209 20.01 85.49 -27.21
CA LYS A 209 20.63 86.75 -26.72
C LYS A 209 20.78 86.76 -25.17
N ASN A 210 21.83 87.36 -24.60
CA ASN A 210 22.12 87.31 -23.15
C ASN A 210 21.64 88.54 -22.37
N ILE A 211 21.07 88.33 -21.17
CA ILE A 211 20.62 89.36 -20.20
C ILE A 211 21.13 88.98 -18.78
N THR A 212 21.59 89.95 -17.97
CA THR A 212 22.12 89.69 -16.62
C THR A 212 21.08 89.94 -15.51
N LYS A 213 21.01 89.04 -14.52
CA LYS A 213 20.11 89.15 -13.35
C LYS A 213 20.82 88.71 -12.05
N THR A 214 20.62 89.46 -10.97
CA THR A 214 21.13 89.11 -9.62
C THR A 214 20.19 88.12 -8.96
N VAL A 215 20.71 86.98 -8.49
CA VAL A 215 19.91 85.89 -7.90
C VAL A 215 20.50 85.50 -6.54
N VAL A 216 19.62 85.18 -5.58
CA VAL A 216 20.00 84.62 -4.27
C VAL A 216 20.56 83.22 -4.52
N VAL A 217 21.85 82.99 -4.29
CA VAL A 217 22.49 81.68 -4.51
C VAL A 217 22.29 80.77 -3.30
N ARG A 218 22.24 81.35 -2.11
CA ARG A 218 21.92 80.60 -0.89
C ARG A 218 20.94 81.39 -0.02
N PRO A 219 19.72 80.90 0.21
CA PRO A 219 18.77 81.54 1.12
C PRO A 219 19.28 81.45 2.57
N ALA A 220 18.70 82.24 3.48
CA ALA A 220 19.04 82.14 4.89
C ALA A 220 18.61 80.75 5.42
N GLU A 221 19.53 80.05 6.07
CA GLU A 221 19.33 78.70 6.59
C GLU A 221 19.37 78.70 8.12
N THR A 222 18.53 77.91 8.75
CA THR A 222 18.56 77.72 10.20
C THR A 222 19.15 76.36 10.54
N ASN A 223 20.26 76.34 11.26
CA ASN A 223 20.80 75.11 11.84
C ASN A 223 20.03 74.78 13.11
N THR A 224 19.49 73.56 13.14
CA THR A 224 18.70 73.02 14.23
C THR A 224 19.59 72.09 15.06
N ILE A 225 19.94 72.50 16.29
CA ILE A 225 20.72 71.67 17.21
C ILE A 225 19.74 70.97 18.15
N GLU A 226 19.67 69.65 18.06
CA GLU A 226 18.80 68.80 18.89
C GLU A 226 19.48 68.43 20.20
N ILE A 227 18.80 68.69 21.32
CA ILE A 227 19.24 68.29 22.66
C ILE A 227 18.49 66.99 23.00
N PRO A 228 19.19 65.85 23.16
CA PRO A 228 18.56 64.54 23.35
C PRO A 228 17.84 64.42 24.70
N ALA A 229 16.78 63.61 24.73
CA ALA A 229 15.99 63.32 25.92
C ALA A 229 16.79 62.52 26.97
N GLU A 230 16.46 62.69 28.25
CA GLU A 230 17.09 61.99 29.37
C GLU A 230 16.17 60.87 29.89
N TYR A 231 16.69 59.64 29.95
CA TYR A 231 15.96 58.44 30.35
C TYR A 231 16.48 57.87 31.68
N LYS A 232 15.58 57.37 32.54
CA LYS A 232 15.93 56.57 33.73
C LYS A 232 15.40 55.15 33.60
N THR A 233 16.22 54.16 33.95
CA THR A 233 15.81 52.75 33.93
C THR A 233 15.22 52.34 35.28
N VAL A 234 14.02 51.78 35.27
CA VAL A 234 13.34 51.22 36.46
C VAL A 234 13.19 49.71 36.28
N LYS A 235 13.50 48.91 37.31
CA LYS A 235 13.36 47.45 37.29
C LYS A 235 11.94 47.05 37.67
N LYS A 236 11.30 46.24 36.83
CA LYS A 236 9.95 45.70 37.04
C LYS A 236 10.01 44.18 36.97
N THR A 237 9.70 43.50 38.07
CA THR A 237 9.62 42.04 38.10
C THR A 237 8.33 41.59 37.40
N VAL A 238 8.47 40.86 36.30
CA VAL A 238 7.34 40.35 35.52
C VAL A 238 7.37 38.82 35.52
N MET A 239 6.19 38.22 35.63
CA MET A 239 6.03 36.76 35.57
C MET A 239 6.19 36.32 34.11
N VAL A 240 7.33 35.71 33.80
CA VAL A 240 7.67 35.27 32.44
C VAL A 240 7.12 33.90 32.11
N LYS A 241 6.87 33.07 33.13
CA LYS A 241 6.23 31.76 32.96
C LYS A 241 5.31 31.42 34.12
N THR A 242 4.06 31.10 33.82
CA THR A 242 3.05 30.67 34.81
C THR A 242 3.35 29.27 35.34
N ALA A 243 2.83 28.92 36.52
CA ALA A 243 2.98 27.58 37.07
C ALA A 243 2.31 26.54 36.15
N GLU A 244 3.03 25.45 35.83
CA GLU A 244 2.56 24.38 34.95
C GLU A 244 2.55 23.05 35.70
N THR A 245 1.53 22.23 35.48
CA THR A 245 1.46 20.88 36.04
C THR A 245 2.01 19.88 35.03
N LYS A 246 3.07 19.16 35.39
CA LYS A 246 3.58 18.05 34.61
C LYS A 246 2.89 16.76 35.05
N THR A 247 2.06 16.20 34.18
CA THR A 247 1.38 14.91 34.42
C THR A 247 2.28 13.77 33.96
N THR A 248 2.65 12.87 34.87
CA THR A 248 3.33 11.61 34.52
C THR A 248 2.36 10.44 34.71
N GLU A 249 2.13 9.67 33.65
CA GLU A 249 1.25 8.51 33.69
C GLU A 249 1.97 7.29 34.29
N VAL A 250 1.40 6.73 35.36
CA VAL A 250 1.84 5.46 35.93
C VAL A 250 1.01 4.35 35.28
N PRO A 251 1.62 3.43 34.52
CA PRO A 251 0.88 2.42 33.77
C PRO A 251 0.20 1.39 34.69
N ALA A 252 -0.91 0.84 34.22
CA ALA A 252 -1.66 -0.21 34.89
C ALA A 252 -0.82 -1.50 35.05
N GLN A 253 -1.03 -2.23 36.15
CA GLN A 253 -0.38 -3.51 36.41
C GLN A 253 -1.36 -4.66 36.24
N TYR A 254 -0.94 -5.71 35.53
CA TYR A 254 -1.76 -6.89 35.20
C TYR A 254 -1.16 -8.16 35.82
N ARG A 255 -2.02 -9.14 36.12
CA ARG A 255 -1.62 -10.50 36.50
C ARG A 255 -2.32 -11.50 35.58
N THR A 256 -1.55 -12.39 34.95
CA THR A 256 -2.08 -13.45 34.09
C THR A 256 -2.65 -14.60 34.93
N VAL A 257 -3.89 -14.98 34.67
CA VAL A 257 -4.54 -16.16 35.25
C VAL A 257 -4.85 -17.14 34.12
N SER A 258 -4.48 -18.40 34.29
CA SER A 258 -4.72 -19.46 33.30
C SER A 258 -5.90 -20.34 33.72
N ASN A 259 -6.89 -20.51 32.84
CA ASN A 259 -7.99 -21.45 33.02
C ASN A 259 -8.08 -22.42 31.83
N ARG A 260 -8.44 -23.68 32.12
CA ARG A 260 -8.61 -24.72 31.09
C ARG A 260 -10.08 -24.75 30.65
N ARG A 261 -10.34 -24.47 29.37
CA ARG A 261 -11.69 -24.44 28.79
C ARG A 261 -11.87 -25.62 27.84
N LEU A 262 -12.99 -26.33 27.94
CA LEU A 262 -13.40 -27.34 26.96
C LEU A 262 -13.78 -26.64 25.65
N VAL A 263 -13.05 -26.93 24.57
CA VAL A 263 -13.25 -26.33 23.24
C VAL A 263 -14.22 -27.17 22.42
N LYS A 264 -14.07 -28.49 22.48
CA LYS A 264 -14.94 -29.44 21.77
C LYS A 264 -15.27 -30.61 22.68
N ALA A 265 -16.57 -30.85 22.89
CA ALA A 265 -17.04 -32.04 23.60
C ALA A 265 -16.78 -33.26 22.72
N GLY A 266 -16.01 -34.22 23.23
CA GLY A 266 -15.80 -35.53 22.64
C GLY A 266 -16.89 -36.51 23.07
N GLY A 267 -16.61 -37.81 22.93
CA GLY A 267 -17.54 -38.89 23.27
C GLY A 267 -18.47 -39.34 22.14
N PHE A 268 -18.26 -38.84 20.93
CA PHE A 268 -18.94 -39.31 19.71
C PHE A 268 -17.96 -40.10 18.83
N SER A 269 -18.52 -40.98 17.99
CA SER A 269 -17.75 -41.74 17.00
C SER A 269 -17.78 -41.04 15.63
N GLU A 270 -16.62 -40.93 15.00
CA GLU A 270 -16.47 -40.35 13.66
C GLU A 270 -15.69 -41.33 12.76
N TRP A 271 -16.03 -41.35 11.47
CA TRP A 271 -15.30 -42.12 10.47
C TRP A 271 -13.91 -41.54 10.25
N ARG A 272 -12.87 -42.36 10.44
CA ARG A 272 -11.49 -42.00 10.11
C ARG A 272 -10.83 -43.07 9.29
N GLU A 273 -9.87 -42.65 8.47
CA GLU A 273 -9.05 -43.55 7.68
C GLU A 273 -8.12 -44.35 8.60
N VAL A 274 -8.11 -45.66 8.44
CA VAL A 274 -7.31 -46.60 9.25
C VAL A 274 -6.49 -47.50 8.36
N LEU A 275 -5.41 -48.06 8.92
CA LEU A 275 -4.57 -48.97 8.19
C LEU A 275 -5.36 -50.23 7.79
N CYS A 276 -5.48 -50.48 6.49
CA CYS A 276 -6.17 -51.65 5.98
C CYS A 276 -5.57 -52.96 6.50
N GLN A 277 -6.40 -53.97 6.74
CA GLN A 277 -5.98 -55.27 7.26
C GLN A 277 -4.85 -55.91 6.46
N ASN A 278 -4.90 -55.82 5.13
CA ASN A 278 -3.86 -56.37 4.25
C ASN A 278 -2.47 -55.73 4.43
N LYS A 279 -2.40 -54.55 5.06
CA LYS A 279 -1.17 -53.86 5.42
C LYS A 279 -0.72 -54.12 6.86
N ILE A 280 -1.59 -54.69 7.71
CA ILE A 280 -1.26 -55.10 9.08
C ILE A 280 -0.64 -56.50 9.05
N ASN A 281 0.65 -56.56 8.73
CA ASN A 281 1.43 -57.80 8.75
C ASN A 281 2.21 -57.96 10.08
N ALA A 282 2.81 -59.13 10.30
CA ALA A 282 3.61 -59.41 11.49
C ALA A 282 4.71 -58.37 11.75
N VAL A 283 5.34 -57.85 10.68
CA VAL A 283 6.36 -56.80 10.77
C VAL A 283 5.76 -55.48 11.26
N LYS A 284 4.59 -55.10 10.75
CA LYS A 284 3.88 -53.88 11.16
C LYS A 284 3.45 -53.95 12.63
N VAL A 285 2.98 -55.11 13.07
CA VAL A 285 2.64 -55.34 14.49
C VAL A 285 3.89 -55.23 15.37
N GLN A 286 5.02 -55.79 14.92
CA GLN A 286 6.31 -55.67 15.61
C GLN A 286 6.73 -54.21 15.78
N GLU A 287 6.63 -53.40 14.71
CA GLU A 287 6.94 -51.97 14.71
C GLU A 287 6.07 -51.20 15.71
N ILE A 288 4.76 -51.50 15.74
CA ILE A 288 3.82 -50.87 16.68
C ILE A 288 4.14 -51.26 18.13
N GLN A 289 4.39 -52.55 18.40
CA GLN A 289 4.80 -53.02 19.72
C GLN A 289 6.11 -52.33 20.16
N ALA A 290 7.12 -52.27 19.29
CA ALA A 290 8.38 -51.60 19.58
C ALA A 290 8.19 -50.09 19.84
N ALA A 291 7.38 -49.42 19.03
CA ALA A 291 7.08 -47.99 19.17
C ALA A 291 6.33 -47.67 20.47
N LEU A 292 5.31 -48.46 20.81
CA LEU A 292 4.59 -48.33 22.09
C LEU A 292 5.54 -48.48 23.28
N LYS A 293 6.41 -49.50 23.25
CA LYS A 293 7.42 -49.73 24.28
C LYS A 293 8.42 -48.58 24.39
N ALA A 294 8.90 -48.05 23.26
CA ALA A 294 9.81 -46.91 23.22
C ALA A 294 9.17 -45.62 23.77
N LYS A 295 7.87 -45.45 23.58
CA LYS A 295 7.07 -44.34 24.14
C LYS A 295 6.68 -44.55 25.61
N GLY A 296 7.10 -45.66 26.23
CA GLY A 296 6.86 -45.95 27.65
C GLY A 296 5.54 -46.68 27.95
N TYR A 297 4.80 -47.11 26.93
CA TYR A 297 3.61 -47.94 27.08
C TYR A 297 4.00 -49.41 27.04
N ASN A 298 3.40 -50.28 27.86
CA ASN A 298 3.77 -51.69 27.90
C ASN A 298 2.86 -52.55 27.00
N PRO A 299 3.27 -52.90 25.77
CA PRO A 299 2.47 -53.73 24.87
C PRO A 299 2.51 -55.23 25.19
N GLY A 300 3.28 -55.66 26.21
CA GLY A 300 3.63 -57.07 26.42
C GLY A 300 4.90 -57.49 25.68
N PRO A 301 5.15 -58.80 25.52
CA PRO A 301 6.21 -59.31 24.66
C PRO A 301 6.06 -58.79 23.22
N ILE A 302 7.17 -58.50 22.56
CA ILE A 302 7.17 -58.16 21.13
C ILE A 302 7.13 -59.49 20.37
N ASP A 303 5.93 -60.03 20.21
CA ASP A 303 5.64 -61.36 19.66
C ASP A 303 4.98 -61.31 18.28
N ASN A 304 4.88 -60.12 17.68
CA ASN A 304 4.26 -59.86 16.37
C ASN A 304 2.75 -60.18 16.34
N VAL A 305 2.14 -60.37 17.51
CA VAL A 305 0.71 -60.65 17.67
C VAL A 305 0.02 -59.44 18.26
N MET A 306 -1.06 -58.98 17.62
CA MET A 306 -1.89 -57.89 18.14
C MET A 306 -2.77 -58.39 19.30
N GLY A 307 -2.14 -58.74 20.42
CA GLY A 307 -2.77 -59.30 21.62
C GLY A 307 -3.44 -58.26 22.50
N ASN A 308 -4.08 -58.71 23.58
CA ASN A 308 -4.86 -57.84 24.48
C ASN A 308 -4.00 -56.76 25.16
N LEU A 309 -2.77 -57.10 25.57
CA LEU A 309 -1.83 -56.15 26.18
C LEU A 309 -1.42 -55.06 25.19
N THR A 310 -1.11 -55.42 23.94
CA THR A 310 -0.75 -54.46 22.90
C THR A 310 -1.94 -53.55 22.57
N LYS A 311 -3.16 -54.09 22.50
CA LYS A 311 -4.40 -53.33 22.28
C LYS A 311 -4.67 -52.35 23.43
N THR A 312 -4.48 -52.77 24.67
CA THR A 312 -4.66 -51.89 25.85
C THR A 312 -3.60 -50.79 25.89
N ALA A 313 -2.35 -51.11 25.57
CA ALA A 313 -1.28 -50.13 25.47
C ALA A 313 -1.55 -49.09 24.37
N LEU A 314 -2.07 -49.53 23.22
CA LEU A 314 -2.46 -48.65 22.11
C LEU A 314 -3.58 -47.69 22.52
N VAL A 315 -4.65 -48.19 23.13
CA VAL A 315 -5.77 -47.37 23.63
C VAL A 315 -5.29 -46.36 24.68
N LYS A 316 -4.38 -46.76 25.57
CA LYS A 316 -3.80 -45.86 26.57
C LYS A 316 -2.99 -44.75 25.91
N PHE A 317 -2.15 -45.09 24.93
CA PHE A 317 -1.39 -44.13 24.14
C PHE A 317 -2.30 -43.14 23.42
N GLN A 318 -3.35 -43.62 22.75
CA GLN A 318 -4.31 -42.78 22.05
C GLN A 318 -4.98 -41.77 22.99
N LYS A 319 -5.46 -42.24 24.15
CA LYS A 319 -6.13 -41.40 25.14
C LYS A 319 -5.22 -40.29 25.70
N GLU A 320 -3.98 -40.62 26.05
CA GLU A 320 -3.05 -39.65 26.65
C GLU A 320 -2.52 -38.61 25.65
N ASN A 321 -2.54 -38.94 24.35
CA ASN A 321 -2.09 -38.05 23.28
C ASN A 321 -3.25 -37.33 22.56
N GLY A 322 -4.48 -37.43 23.07
CA GLY A 322 -5.65 -36.78 22.47
C GLY A 322 -6.04 -37.32 21.09
N LEU A 323 -5.65 -38.56 20.79
CA LEU A 323 -5.90 -39.22 19.52
C LEU A 323 -7.22 -40.01 19.55
N PRO A 324 -7.82 -40.30 18.38
CA PRO A 324 -9.00 -41.14 18.31
C PRO A 324 -8.74 -42.54 18.88
N ILE A 325 -9.66 -43.01 19.72
CA ILE A 325 -9.49 -44.22 20.51
C ILE A 325 -10.11 -45.41 19.77
N GLY A 326 -9.39 -46.54 19.76
CA GLY A 326 -9.94 -47.87 19.47
C GLY A 326 -9.55 -48.48 18.12
N GLN A 327 -8.95 -47.71 17.21
CA GLN A 327 -8.51 -48.20 15.90
C GLN A 327 -7.10 -47.71 15.56
N LEU A 328 -6.39 -48.42 14.69
CA LEU A 328 -5.06 -48.03 14.22
C LEU A 328 -5.19 -47.03 13.05
N ASP A 329 -5.56 -45.79 13.38
CA ASP A 329 -5.65 -44.70 12.42
C ASP A 329 -4.27 -44.11 12.08
N PHE A 330 -4.22 -43.34 10.99
CA PHE A 330 -2.97 -42.77 10.52
C PHE A 330 -2.39 -41.73 11.47
N ASP A 331 -3.23 -41.02 12.24
CA ASP A 331 -2.76 -40.10 13.28
C ASP A 331 -2.10 -40.86 14.44
N THR A 332 -2.65 -42.02 14.82
CA THR A 332 -2.00 -42.92 15.79
C THR A 332 -0.66 -43.44 15.27
N LEU A 333 -0.60 -43.93 14.02
CA LEU A 333 0.64 -44.43 13.44
C LEU A 333 1.71 -43.35 13.33
N LYS A 334 1.32 -42.13 12.93
CA LYS A 334 2.19 -40.96 12.88
C LYS A 334 2.71 -40.58 14.27
N ALA A 335 1.85 -40.55 15.29
CA ALA A 335 2.24 -40.23 16.66
C ALA A 335 3.18 -41.29 17.27
N LEU A 336 3.01 -42.56 16.88
CA LEU A 336 3.91 -43.66 17.21
C LEU A 336 5.23 -43.63 16.43
N GLY A 337 5.29 -42.92 15.30
CA GLY A 337 6.46 -42.88 14.42
C GLY A 337 6.61 -44.14 13.57
N VAL A 338 5.50 -44.85 13.28
CA VAL A 338 5.48 -46.06 12.46
C VAL A 338 5.09 -45.70 11.02
N SER A 339 5.83 -46.21 10.04
CA SER A 339 5.55 -46.00 8.61
C SER A 339 4.32 -46.77 8.14
N TYR A 340 3.59 -46.28 7.13
CA TYR A 340 2.30 -46.84 6.70
C TYR A 340 2.02 -46.76 5.20
#